data_AF-A0A8J4ASH0-F1
#
_entry.id   AF-A0A8J4ASH0-F1
#
_cell.length_a   1.000
_cell.length_b   1.000
_cell.length_c   1.000
_cell.angle_alpha   90.00
_cell.angle_beta   90.00
_cell.angle_gamma   90.00
#
_symmetry.space_group_name_H-M   'P 1'
#
loop_
_entity.id
_entity.type
_entity.pdbx_description
1 polymer ?
#
loop_
_entity_poly.entity_id
_entity_poly.type
_entity_poly.pdbx_seq_one_letter_code
_entity_poly.pdbx_strand_id
1 'polypeptide(L)'
;MTTDMARERISFEDFQAVHGMRRNIHTLGVALEFFRQLDRLLSKEEFGKLLTKVAGVSLSRRVVEIIFAVFDNGRGGLDVPAFLEAMQRRDITWARRRNMDSEGTYPTSLTDL
;
A
#
# COMPACT_ATOMS: atom_id res chain seq x y z
N MET A 1 -12.82 -7.25 -20.45
CA MET A 1 -11.48 -7.36 -21.07
C MET A 1 -10.42 -7.34 -19.99
N THR A 2 -10.08 -8.50 -19.42
CA THR A 2 -9.27 -8.61 -18.18
C THR A 2 -8.01 -9.47 -18.33
N THR A 3 -7.71 -9.94 -19.55
CA THR A 3 -6.68 -10.97 -19.79
C THR A 3 -5.25 -10.43 -19.91
N ASP A 4 -5.07 -9.12 -20.13
CA ASP A 4 -3.75 -8.53 -20.41
C ASP A 4 -2.95 -8.21 -19.13
N MET A 5 -3.66 -7.94 -18.02
CA MET A 5 -3.01 -7.70 -16.73
C MET A 5 -2.19 -8.90 -16.23
N ALA A 6 -2.49 -10.13 -16.64
CA ALA A 6 -1.73 -11.29 -16.15
C ALA A 6 -0.32 -11.39 -16.77
N ARG A 7 -0.06 -10.71 -17.90
CA ARG A 7 1.19 -10.87 -18.69
C ARG A 7 2.24 -9.82 -18.37
N GLU A 8 1.83 -8.64 -17.94
CA GLU A 8 2.74 -7.51 -17.72
C GLU A 8 3.32 -7.54 -16.30
N ARG A 9 4.64 -7.72 -16.22
CA ARG A 9 5.40 -7.85 -14.97
C ARG A 9 5.60 -6.49 -14.30
N ILE A 10 5.67 -6.50 -12.98
CA ILE A 10 6.10 -5.34 -12.18
C ILE A 10 7.63 -5.32 -12.17
N SER A 11 8.24 -4.19 -12.52
CA SER A 11 9.68 -4.00 -12.43
C SER A 11 10.14 -3.71 -10.99
N PHE A 12 11.45 -3.74 -10.75
CA PHE A 12 11.97 -3.29 -9.46
C PHE A 12 11.73 -1.80 -9.22
N GLU A 13 11.80 -0.98 -10.27
CA GLU A 13 11.51 0.47 -10.21
C GLU A 13 10.06 0.73 -9.80
N ASP A 14 9.11 -0.02 -10.36
CA ASP A 14 7.70 0.04 -9.95
C ASP A 14 7.53 -0.25 -8.45
N PHE A 15 8.26 -1.26 -7.95
CA PHE A 15 8.22 -1.62 -6.53
C PHE A 15 8.82 -0.50 -5.65
N GLN A 16 9.92 0.11 -6.08
CA GLN A 16 10.51 1.27 -5.39
C GLN A 16 9.58 2.47 -5.39
N ALA A 17 8.86 2.73 -6.49
CA ALA A 17 7.88 3.80 -6.58
C ALA A 17 6.71 3.57 -5.60
N VAL A 18 6.17 2.34 -5.52
CA VAL A 18 5.15 1.98 -4.50
C VAL A 18 5.69 2.15 -3.08
N HIS A 19 6.95 1.78 -2.83
CA HIS A 19 7.59 2.02 -1.54
C HIS A 19 7.69 3.51 -1.22
N GLY A 20 8.11 4.35 -2.18
CA GLY A 20 8.15 5.81 -2.06
C GLY A 20 6.78 6.41 -1.75
N MET A 21 5.73 5.96 -2.45
CA MET A 21 4.35 6.34 -2.14
C MET A 21 3.99 5.98 -0.70
N ARG A 22 4.26 4.73 -0.29
CA ARG A 22 3.91 4.21 1.04
C ARG A 22 4.61 4.97 2.17
N ARG A 23 5.83 5.46 1.98
CA ARG A 23 6.52 6.31 2.95
C ARG A 23 5.81 7.64 3.21
N ASN A 24 4.98 8.08 2.28
CA ASN A 24 4.19 9.30 2.36
C ASN A 24 2.71 9.02 2.69
N ILE A 25 2.36 7.82 3.18
CA ILE A 25 0.96 7.39 3.32
C ILE A 25 0.14 8.24 4.30
N HIS A 26 0.77 8.86 5.30
CA HIS A 26 0.08 9.77 6.22
C HIS A 26 -0.37 11.05 5.50
N THR A 27 0.54 11.73 4.80
CA THR A 27 0.22 12.94 4.01
C THR A 27 -0.76 12.62 2.88
N LEU A 28 -0.55 11.49 2.20
CA LEU A 28 -1.47 11.01 1.16
C LEU A 28 -2.85 10.70 1.75
N GLY A 29 -2.91 10.13 2.95
CA GLY A 29 -4.14 9.83 3.67
C GLY A 29 -5.00 11.06 3.92
N VAL A 30 -4.40 12.17 4.37
CA VAL A 30 -5.11 13.45 4.54
C VAL A 30 -5.71 13.93 3.21
N ALA A 31 -4.92 13.87 2.14
CA ALA A 31 -5.37 14.33 0.83
C ALA A 31 -6.49 13.45 0.26
N LEU A 32 -6.36 12.12 0.37
CA LEU A 32 -7.37 11.17 -0.10
C LEU A 32 -8.67 11.27 0.71
N GLU A 33 -8.59 11.50 2.01
CA GLU A 33 -9.75 11.69 2.87
C GLU A 33 -10.52 12.98 2.51
N PHE A 34 -9.81 14.06 2.16
CA PHE A 34 -10.44 15.27 1.64
C PHE A 34 -11.22 15.03 0.33
N PHE A 35 -10.66 14.24 -0.59
CA PHE A 35 -11.37 13.83 -1.81
C PHE A 35 -12.65 13.05 -1.51
N ARG A 36 -12.58 12.13 -0.54
CA ARG A 36 -13.74 11.35 -0.08
C ARG A 36 -14.84 12.23 0.53
N GLN A 37 -14.47 13.23 1.33
CA GLN A 37 -15.41 14.16 1.97
C GLN A 37 -16.18 15.03 0.97
N LEU A 38 -15.56 15.31 -0.19
CA LEU A 38 -16.22 16.05 -1.28
C LEU A 38 -17.14 15.16 -2.14
N ASP A 39 -17.36 13.89 -1.75
CA ASP A 39 -18.09 12.87 -2.51
C ASP A 39 -17.61 12.75 -3.97
N ARG A 40 -16.32 13.02 -4.20
CA ARG A 40 -15.71 12.95 -5.52
C ARG A 40 -15.17 11.55 -5.77
N LEU A 41 -15.52 10.99 -6.91
CA LEU A 41 -14.92 9.76 -7.39
C LEU A 41 -13.44 10.01 -7.68
N LEU A 42 -12.55 9.26 -7.01
CA LEU A 42 -11.12 9.36 -7.28
C LEU A 42 -10.75 8.49 -8.48
N SER A 43 -10.57 9.11 -9.64
CA SER A 43 -10.14 8.43 -10.87
C SER A 43 -8.64 8.09 -10.88
N LYS A 44 -8.22 7.20 -11.78
CA LYS A 44 -6.79 6.83 -11.98
C LYS A 44 -5.91 8.04 -12.26
N GLU A 45 -6.41 8.99 -13.06
CA GLU A 45 -5.69 10.20 -13.43
C GLU A 45 -5.56 11.16 -12.24
N GLU A 46 -6.63 11.37 -11.48
CA GLU A 46 -6.60 12.20 -10.28
C GLU A 46 -5.69 11.59 -9.21
N PHE A 47 -5.73 10.26 -9.04
CA PHE A 47 -4.83 9.55 -8.14
C PHE A 47 -3.36 9.76 -8.52
N GLY A 48 -3.01 9.62 -9.81
CA GLY A 48 -1.65 9.90 -10.29
C GLY A 48 -1.22 11.35 -10.02
N LYS A 49 -2.08 12.33 -10.34
CA LYS A 49 -1.83 13.75 -10.05
C LYS A 49 -1.63 14.01 -8.56
N LEU A 50 -2.43 13.36 -7.71
CA LEU A 50 -2.34 13.49 -6.26
C LEU A 50 -1.01 12.96 -5.74
N LEU A 51 -0.59 11.78 -6.20
CA LEU A 51 0.69 11.18 -5.83
C LEU A 51 1.88 12.06 -6.22
N THR A 52 1.87 12.60 -7.43
CA THR A 52 2.95 13.50 -7.88
C THR A 52 2.98 14.78 -7.04
N LYS A 53 1.81 15.37 -6.74
CA LYS A 53 1.73 16.62 -5.97
C LYS A 53 2.05 16.45 -4.48
N VAL A 54 1.60 15.35 -3.87
CA VAL A 54 1.65 15.16 -2.41
C VAL A 54 2.86 14.35 -1.97
N ALA A 55 3.22 13.32 -2.74
CA ALA A 55 4.30 12.41 -2.39
C ALA A 55 5.55 12.59 -3.27
N GLY A 56 5.49 13.39 -4.33
CA GLY A 56 6.60 13.53 -5.28
C GLY A 56 6.89 12.25 -6.07
N VAL A 57 5.92 11.32 -6.13
CA VAL A 57 6.06 10.00 -6.74
C VAL A 57 5.16 9.90 -7.97
N SER A 58 5.68 9.26 -9.01
CA SER A 58 4.89 8.80 -10.15
C SER A 58 4.85 7.27 -10.15
N LEU A 59 3.68 6.70 -10.36
CA LEU A 59 3.52 5.25 -10.53
C LEU A 59 3.31 4.96 -12.00
N SER A 60 3.85 3.83 -12.47
CA SER A 60 3.55 3.39 -13.83
C SER A 60 2.06 3.12 -13.99
N ARG A 61 1.57 3.25 -15.23
CA ARG A 61 0.20 2.91 -15.59
C ARG A 61 -0.19 1.53 -15.08
N ARG A 62 0.73 0.56 -15.21
CA ARG A 62 0.54 -0.81 -14.78
C ARG A 62 0.26 -0.92 -13.28
N VAL A 63 1.06 -0.25 -12.45
CA VAL A 63 0.85 -0.23 -10.99
C VAL A 63 -0.48 0.43 -10.64
N VAL A 64 -0.82 1.55 -11.28
CA VAL A 64 -2.12 2.23 -11.04
C VAL A 64 -3.29 1.33 -11.41
N GLU A 65 -3.20 0.60 -12.53
CA GLU A 65 -4.22 -0.37 -12.93
C GLU A 65 -4.39 -1.49 -11.91
N ILE A 66 -3.30 -2.03 -11.36
CA ILE A 66 -3.35 -3.05 -10.31
C ILE A 66 -4.01 -2.49 -9.04
N ILE A 67 -3.60 -1.30 -8.58
CA ILE A 67 -4.19 -0.66 -7.39
C ILE A 67 -5.71 -0.50 -7.56
N PHE A 68 -6.15 0.02 -8.71
CA PHE A 68 -7.57 0.21 -8.97
C PHE A 68 -8.34 -1.08 -9.22
N ALA A 69 -7.69 -2.15 -9.67
CA ALA A 69 -8.32 -3.46 -9.77
C ALA A 69 -8.49 -4.12 -8.40
N VAL A 70 -7.56 -3.89 -7.47
CA VAL A 70 -7.59 -4.47 -6.12
C VAL A 70 -8.51 -3.68 -5.18
N PHE A 71 -8.54 -2.36 -5.31
CA PHE A 71 -9.27 -1.44 -4.43
C PHE A 71 -10.37 -0.67 -5.18
N ASP A 72 -11.13 -1.34 -6.06
CA ASP A 72 -12.28 -0.71 -6.72
C ASP A 72 -13.44 -0.54 -5.73
N ASN A 73 -14.08 0.62 -5.73
CA ASN A 73 -15.27 0.90 -4.93
C ASN A 73 -16.59 0.44 -5.60
N GLY A 74 -16.50 -0.22 -6.75
CA GLY A 74 -17.65 -0.69 -7.54
C GLY A 74 -18.32 0.39 -8.40
N ARG A 75 -17.79 1.61 -8.39
CA ARG A 75 -18.23 2.76 -9.22
C ARG A 75 -17.12 3.27 -10.14
N GLY A 76 -16.03 2.52 -10.30
CA GLY A 76 -14.90 2.88 -11.16
C GLY A 76 -13.92 3.86 -10.50
N GLY A 77 -13.90 3.92 -9.17
CA GLY A 77 -12.96 4.74 -8.40
C GLY A 77 -12.31 3.97 -7.26
N LEU A 78 -11.37 4.60 -6.59
CA LEU A 78 -10.64 3.96 -5.49
C LEU A 78 -11.49 3.89 -4.21
N ASP A 79 -11.55 2.71 -3.59
CA ASP A 79 -11.94 2.55 -2.19
C ASP A 79 -10.81 3.08 -1.31
N VAL A 80 -10.91 4.37 -0.97
CA VAL A 80 -9.91 5.09 -0.18
C VAL A 80 -9.68 4.45 1.19
N PRO A 81 -10.71 4.11 1.99
CA PRO A 81 -10.52 3.41 3.26
C PRO A 81 -9.74 2.10 3.13
N ALA A 82 -10.14 1.20 2.23
CA ALA A 82 -9.49 -0.09 2.06
C ALA A 82 -8.04 0.06 1.57
N PHE A 83 -7.80 0.99 0.63
CA PHE A 83 -6.47 1.31 0.14
C PHE A 83 -5.55 1.82 1.27
N LEU A 84 -6.03 2.79 2.07
CA LEU A 84 -5.25 3.38 3.16
C LEU A 84 -4.95 2.34 4.24
N GLU A 85 -5.94 1.53 4.62
CA GLU A 85 -5.74 0.45 5.57
C GLU A 85 -4.62 -0.48 5.09
N ALA A 86 -4.70 -0.97 3.84
CA ALA A 86 -3.70 -1.88 3.29
C ALA A 86 -2.29 -1.26 3.22
N MET A 87 -2.18 0.03 2.90
CA MET A 87 -0.89 0.72 2.82
C MET A 87 -0.30 1.03 4.21
N GLN A 88 -1.14 1.38 5.19
CA GLN A 88 -0.72 1.63 6.57
C GLN A 88 -0.40 0.33 7.33
N ARG A 89 -0.98 -0.80 6.90
CA ARG A 89 -0.80 -2.12 7.52
C ARG A 89 0.58 -2.73 7.22
N ARG A 90 1.63 -2.16 7.83
CA ARG A 90 2.84 -2.87 8.31
C ARG A 90 3.29 -2.09 9.55
N ASP A 91 3.16 -2.64 10.75
CA ASP A 91 4.25 -3.43 11.36
C ASP A 91 3.83 -4.76 12.03
N ILE A 92 2.55 -5.03 12.29
CA ILE A 92 2.18 -6.10 13.25
C ILE A 92 2.54 -7.51 12.73
N THR A 93 2.40 -7.83 11.44
CA THR A 93 2.62 -9.22 10.99
C THR A 93 4.10 -9.63 10.97
N TRP A 94 5.04 -8.67 10.85
CA TRP A 94 6.48 -8.94 10.95
C TRP A 94 7.06 -8.57 12.33
N ALA A 95 6.53 -7.55 13.00
CA ALA A 95 6.96 -7.16 14.35
C ALA A 95 6.47 -8.18 15.39
N ARG A 96 5.27 -8.74 15.21
CA ARG A 96 4.77 -9.85 16.05
C ARG A 96 5.56 -11.13 15.82
N ARG A 97 6.11 -11.35 14.62
CA ARG A 97 7.03 -12.47 14.37
C ARG A 97 8.37 -12.25 15.09
N ARG A 98 9.00 -11.09 14.89
CA ARG A 98 10.26 -10.73 15.59
C ARG A 98 10.15 -10.79 17.12
N ASN A 99 8.98 -10.46 17.68
CA ASN A 99 8.73 -10.53 19.12
C ASN A 99 8.33 -11.93 19.62
N MET A 100 7.95 -12.88 18.75
CA MET A 100 7.73 -14.29 19.10
C MET A 100 9.04 -15.09 19.11
N ASP A 101 10.07 -14.61 18.40
CA ASP A 101 11.38 -15.26 18.33
C ASP A 101 12.21 -15.04 19.61
N SER A 102 11.86 -14.03 20.42
CA SER A 102 12.56 -13.63 21.64
C SER A 102 11.99 -14.21 22.95
N GLU A 103 10.91 -15.01 22.87
CA GLU A 103 10.38 -15.79 24.01
C GLU A 103 10.77 -17.28 23.94
N GLY A 104 11.82 -17.61 23.19
CA GLY A 104 12.52 -18.89 23.34
C GLY A 104 13.48 -18.83 24.53
N THR A 105 13.02 -19.23 25.71
CA THR A 105 13.91 -19.49 26.86
C THR A 105 14.88 -20.60 26.47
N TYR A 106 16.10 -20.23 26.07
CA TYR A 106 17.21 -21.17 26.06
C TYR A 106 17.73 -21.27 27.50
N PRO A 107 17.85 -22.48 28.08
CA PRO A 107 18.43 -22.63 29.40
C PRO A 107 19.87 -22.10 29.35
N THR A 108 20.13 -21.03 30.10
CA THR A 108 21.44 -20.36 30.18
C THR A 108 22.38 -21.03 31.18
N SER A 109 22.01 -22.18 31.76
CA SER A 109 22.84 -22.92 32.70
C SER A 109 22.71 -24.43 32.51
N LEU A 110 23.85 -25.12 32.65
CA LEU A 110 23.97 -26.58 32.65
C LEU A 110 23.39 -27.23 33.92
N THR A 111 22.83 -26.45 34.84
CA THR A 111 22.19 -26.95 36.06
C THR A 111 20.70 -27.28 35.89
N ASP A 112 20.11 -26.94 34.75
CA ASP A 112 18.67 -27.14 34.46
C ASP A 112 18.40 -28.40 33.61
N LEU A 113 19.31 -29.39 33.63
CA LEU A 113 19.14 -30.72 33.02
C LEU A 113 18.97 -31.80 34.09
#